data_AF-A0A7C6EM69-F1
#
_entry.id   AF-A0A7C6EM69-F1
#
_cell.length_a   1.000
_cell.length_b   1.000
_cell.length_c   1.000
_cell.angle_alpha   90.00
_cell.angle_beta   90.00
_cell.angle_gamma   90.00
#
_symmetry.space_group_name_H-M   'P 1'
#
loop_
_entity.id
_entity.type
_entity.pdbx_description
1 polymer ?
#
loop_
_entity_poly.entity_id
_entity_poly.type
_entity_poly.pdbx_seq_one_letter_code
_entity_poly.pdbx_strand_id
1 'polypeptide(L)' 'MKRAGFYFIWITDGYGWKKGQNQMDKAFAKIDYILNTKFVRLGLLEKIIKEI' A
#
# COMPACT_ATOMS: atom_id res chain seq x y z
N MET A 1 -0.25 4.89 13.97
CA MET A 1 -1.35 3.91 13.87
C MET A 1 -1.00 2.56 14.48
N LYS A 2 0.21 2.01 14.31
CA LYS A 2 0.67 0.76 14.97
C LYS A 2 0.45 0.68 16.51
N ARG A 3 0.38 1.81 17.23
CA ARG A 3 0.18 1.84 18.69
C ARG A 3 -1.27 1.65 19.16
N ALA A 4 -2.25 1.58 18.25
CA ALA A 4 -3.67 1.45 18.61
C ALA A 4 -4.28 0.09 18.22
N GLY A 5 -3.48 -0.88 17.79
CA GLY A 5 -3.98 -2.19 17.31
C GLY A 5 -4.63 -2.15 15.93
N PHE A 6 -4.50 -1.05 15.19
CA PHE A 6 -5.02 -0.92 13.83
C PHE A 6 -3.90 -0.92 12.79
N TYR A 7 -4.12 -1.68 11.72
CA TYR A 7 -3.29 -1.68 10.51
C TYR A 7 -4.00 -0.91 9.41
N PHE A 8 -3.24 -0.12 8.65
CA PHE A 8 -3.75 0.65 7.53
C PHE A 8 -3.14 0.13 6.23
N ILE A 9 -4.00 -0.25 5.28
CA ILE A 9 -3.62 -0.71 3.95
C ILE A 9 -4.22 0.24 2.94
N TRP A 10 -3.38 0.89 2.14
CA TRP A 10 -3.84 1.82 1.11
C TRP A 10 -3.80 1.14 -0.27
N ILE A 11 -4.98 0.96 -0.88
CA ILE A 11 -5.10 0.40 -2.23
C ILE A 11 -5.49 1.53 -3.19
N THR A 12 -4.65 1.78 -4.19
CA THR A 12 -4.87 2.82 -5.21
C THR A 12 -4.14 2.46 -6.50
N ASP A 13 -4.63 2.91 -7.66
CA ASP A 13 -4.03 2.62 -8.97
C ASP A 13 -4.26 3.80 -9.93
N GLY A 14 -3.63 3.75 -11.10
CA GLY A 14 -3.84 4.70 -12.19
C GLY A 14 -2.64 5.60 -12.49
N TYR A 15 -2.89 6.65 -13.27
CA TYR A 15 -1.83 7.47 -13.87
C TYR A 15 -0.92 8.18 -12.85
N GLY A 16 -1.45 8.46 -11.66
CA GLY A 16 -0.68 9.05 -10.55
C GLY A 16 0.52 8.20 -10.11
N TRP A 17 0.46 6.88 -10.25
CA TRP A 17 1.58 5.98 -9.97
C TRP A 17 2.75 6.15 -10.95
N LYS A 18 2.47 6.60 -12.17
CA LYS A 18 3.47 6.76 -13.23
C LYS A 18 4.10 8.15 -13.26
N LYS A 19 3.34 9.19 -12.90
CA LYS A 19 3.79 10.59 -12.96
C LYS A 19 4.15 11.21 -11.61
N GLY A 20 3.62 10.67 -10.52
CA GLY A 20 3.76 11.22 -9.17
C GLY A 20 4.89 10.59 -8.37
N GLN A 21 6.05 10.28 -8.98
CA GLN A 21 7.15 9.53 -8.35
C GLN A 21 7.49 10.10 -6.95
N ASN A 22 7.77 11.41 -6.88
CA ASN A 22 8.11 12.08 -5.61
C ASN A 22 7.02 11.97 -4.53
N GLN A 23 5.73 11.93 -4.89
CA GLN A 23 4.65 11.78 -3.92
C GLN A 23 4.46 10.32 -3.51
N MET A 24 4.66 9.41 -4.46
CA MET A 24 4.61 7.98 -4.23
C MET A 24 5.76 7.53 -3.32
N ASP A 25 6.96 8.05 -3.53
CA ASP A 25 8.13 7.78 -2.68
C ASP A 25 7.88 8.24 -1.24
N LYS A 26 7.29 9.42 -1.06
CA LYS A 26 6.88 9.92 0.27
C LYS A 26 5.81 9.05 0.91
N ALA A 27 4.90 8.50 0.12
CA ALA A 27 3.86 7.60 0.62
C ALA A 27 4.47 6.26 1.06
N PHE A 28 5.30 5.63 0.22
CA PHE A 28 6.01 4.39 0.55
C PHE A 28 6.94 4.55 1.76
N ALA A 29 7.50 5.74 1.99
CA ALA A 29 8.32 6.02 3.17
C ALA A 29 7.53 6.15 4.48
N LYS A 30 6.20 6.34 4.42
CA LYS A 30 5.36 6.65 5.60
C LYS A 30 4.26 5.63 5.89
N ILE A 31 3.82 4.89 4.87
CA ILE A 31 2.70 3.96 4.96
C ILE A 31 3.24 2.56 4.74
N ASP A 32 3.04 1.69 5.72
CA ASP A 32 3.59 0.33 5.74
C ASP A 32 3.08 -0.52 4.56
N TYR A 33 1.80 -0.35 4.17
CA TYR A 33 1.17 -1.15 3.13
C TYR A 33 0.50 -0.26 2.08
N ILE A 34 1.13 -0.15 0.91
CA ILE A 34 0.56 0.48 -0.29
C ILE A 34 0.50 -0.55 -1.42
N LEU A 35 -0.67 -0.72 -2.02
CA LEU A 35 -0.91 -1.68 -3.09
C LEU A 35 -1.58 -1.02 -4.30
N ASN A 36 -1.23 -1.47 -5.50
CA ASN A 36 -2.03 -1.26 -6.70
C ASN A 36 -2.82 -2.52 -7.05
N THR A 37 -3.71 -2.43 -8.05
CA THR A 37 -4.56 -3.56 -8.42
C THR A 37 -3.77 -4.75 -8.99
N LYS A 38 -2.58 -4.50 -9.56
CA LYS A 38 -1.68 -5.59 -9.99
C LYS A 38 -1.17 -6.37 -8.79
N PHE A 39 -0.76 -5.71 -7.71
CA PHE A 39 -0.30 -6.40 -6.50
C PHE A 39 -1.42 -7.18 -5.79
N VAL A 40 -2.64 -6.63 -5.78
CA VAL A 40 -3.81 -7.34 -5.25
C VAL A 40 -4.08 -8.60 -6.07
N ARG A 41 -4.11 -8.52 -7.41
CA ARG A 41 -4.30 -9.70 -8.28
C ARG A 41 -3.18 -10.76 -8.13
N LEU A 42 -2.00 -10.38 -7.65
CA LEU A 42 -0.89 -11.30 -7.38
C LEU A 42 -0.95 -11.93 -5.99
N GLY A 43 -2.01 -11.68 -5.21
CA GLY A 43 -2.22 -12.29 -3.90
C GLY A 43 -1.51 -11.57 -2.75
N LEU A 44 -1.03 -10.33 -2.95
CA LEU A 44 -0.22 -9.63 -1.93
C LEU A 44 -1.08 -9.12 -0.77
N LEU A 45 -2.34 -8.75 -1.03
CA LEU A 45 -3.27 -8.32 0.01
C LEU A 45 -3.56 -9.48 0.98
N GLU A 46 -3.79 -10.67 0.44
CA GLU A 46 -4.08 -11.88 1.18
C GLU A 46 -2.89 -12.31 2.05
N LYS A 47 -1.66 -12.08 1.59
CA LYS A 47 -0.46 -12.30 2.39
C LYS A 47 -0.37 -11.32 3.55
N ILE A 48 -0.56 -10.03 3.29
CA ILE A 48 -0.52 -8.98 4.34
C ILE A 48 -1.55 -9.28 5.42
N ILE A 49 -2.80 -9.61 5.05
CA ILE A 49 -3.87 -9.92 6.01
C ILE A 49 -3.54 -11.15 6.89
N LYS A 50 -2.77 -12.11 6.39
CA LYS A 50 -2.35 -13.30 7.16
C LYS A 50 -1.18 -13.02 8.10
N GLU A 51 -0.41 -11.97 7.87
CA GLU A 51 0.78 -11.60 8.65
C GLU A 51 0.46 -10.64 9.82
N ILE A 52 -0.60 -9.84 9.70
CA ILE A 52 -0.97 -8.79 10.67
C ILE A 52 -1.88 -9.28 11.80
#